data_AF-A0A1V5XNB9-F1
#
_entry.id   AF-A0A1V5XNB9-F1
#
_cell.length_a   1.000
_cell.length_b   1.000
_cell.length_c   1.000
_cell.angle_alpha   90.00
_cell.angle_beta   90.00
_cell.angle_gamma   90.00
#
_symmetry.space_group_name_H-M   'P 1'
#
loop_
_entity.id
_entity.type
_entity.pdbx_description
1 polymer ?
#
loop_
_entity_poly.entity_id
_entity_poly.type
_entity_poly.pdbx_seq_one_letter_code
_entity_poly.pdbx_strand_id
1 'polypeptide(L)'
;MLGVPRITPRFARVLLTIAVGITACVPSQPSDSKPDAAPKTTKKAESKPRTAPTHSAGRRSTPPNEQPPDPLLTAPFEDRFDRTDIGSDWRSLGNSWSIKNGKLCVRQARNQGIWLRRRLPINARIEFEAVSESPDGDIKAEYWGDGLSGATSVSYTNATSYLTIFGGWKNSFHVLARIDEHAPNRLEVRTNLTSPQEREKPVTPGRSYTFRVERTDGKTISWWVDGHLIHRLEDPEPLVGRGHDHFGFNNWEVPICFDNLMITPL
;
A
#
# COMPACT_ATOMS: atom_id res chain seq x y z
N MET A 1 -20.23 19.45 78.85
CA MET A 1 -19.43 19.04 77.68
C MET A 1 -20.20 19.43 76.42
N LEU A 2 -19.48 19.99 75.42
CA LEU A 2 -19.81 20.06 73.98
C LEU A 2 -21.26 20.36 73.57
N GLY A 3 -21.53 21.62 73.20
CA GLY A 3 -22.72 22.02 72.44
C GLY A 3 -22.58 21.72 70.95
N VAL A 4 -23.70 21.38 70.30
CA VAL A 4 -23.77 21.02 68.87
C VAL A 4 -23.88 22.27 67.98
N PRO A 5 -23.01 22.47 66.97
CA PRO A 5 -23.18 23.55 66.01
C PRO A 5 -24.19 23.20 64.91
N ARG A 6 -25.12 24.11 64.62
CA ARG A 6 -26.01 24.03 63.45
C ARG A 6 -25.22 24.38 62.18
N ILE A 7 -25.29 23.52 61.17
CA ILE A 7 -24.76 23.81 59.82
C ILE A 7 -25.93 24.28 58.94
N THR A 8 -25.78 25.46 58.34
CA THR A 8 -26.72 25.99 57.33
C THR A 8 -26.34 25.49 55.93
N PRO A 9 -27.32 25.11 55.08
CA PRO A 9 -27.04 24.73 53.70
C PRO A 9 -26.74 25.97 52.85
N ARG A 10 -25.56 26.02 52.22
CA ARG A 10 -25.28 26.99 51.15
C ARG A 10 -25.91 26.49 49.85
N PHE A 11 -26.74 27.32 49.22
CA PHE A 11 -27.22 27.09 47.86
C PHE A 11 -26.03 27.09 46.89
N ALA A 12 -25.73 25.93 46.29
CA ALA A 12 -24.83 25.84 45.15
C ALA A 12 -25.60 26.25 43.88
N ARG A 13 -25.11 27.28 43.18
CA ARG A 13 -25.63 27.65 41.85
C ARG A 13 -25.27 26.56 40.84
N VAL A 14 -26.28 25.94 40.24
CA VAL A 14 -26.08 25.10 39.05
C VAL A 14 -25.73 26.03 37.87
N LEU A 15 -24.48 25.99 37.42
CA LEU A 15 -24.09 26.56 36.13
C LEU A 15 -24.48 25.57 35.03
N LEU A 16 -25.51 25.91 34.26
CA LEU A 16 -25.89 25.17 33.07
C LEU A 16 -24.90 25.51 31.94
N THR A 17 -23.83 24.72 31.80
CA THR A 17 -22.87 24.90 30.73
C THR A 17 -23.43 24.32 29.42
N ILE A 18 -23.84 25.19 28.50
CA ILE A 18 -24.32 24.80 27.17
C ILE A 18 -23.13 24.26 26.36
N ALA A 19 -23.09 22.95 26.14
CA ALA A 19 -22.15 22.34 25.22
C ALA A 19 -22.57 22.63 23.77
N VAL A 20 -21.95 23.64 23.16
CA VAL A 20 -22.11 23.90 21.72
C VAL A 20 -21.42 22.78 20.95
N GLY A 21 -22.21 21.95 20.27
CA GLY A 21 -21.70 20.92 19.37
C GLY A 21 -21.02 21.55 18.16
N ILE A 22 -19.69 21.48 18.11
CA ILE A 22 -18.93 21.87 16.93
C ILE A 22 -18.97 20.70 15.95
N THR A 23 -19.86 20.78 14.97
CA THR A 23 -19.87 19.90 13.80
C THR A 23 -18.59 20.15 12.99
N ALA A 24 -17.58 19.31 13.20
CA ALA A 24 -16.37 19.31 12.38
C ALA A 24 -16.68 18.76 10.99
N CYS A 25 -17.09 19.64 10.07
CA CYS A 25 -17.17 19.32 8.65
C CYS A 25 -15.76 18.94 8.16
N VAL A 26 -15.58 17.67 7.77
CA VAL A 26 -14.39 17.25 7.02
C VAL A 26 -14.42 17.93 5.65
N PRO A 27 -13.42 18.74 5.28
CA PRO A 27 -13.42 19.39 3.97
C PRO A 27 -13.14 18.35 2.87
N SER A 28 -14.12 18.10 2.02
CA SER A 28 -13.94 17.38 0.77
C SER A 28 -13.02 18.17 -0.17
N GLN A 29 -11.90 17.57 -0.60
CA GLN A 29 -11.05 18.21 -1.60
C GLN A 29 -11.78 18.35 -2.95
N PRO A 30 -11.58 19.46 -3.69
CA PRO A 30 -12.15 19.62 -5.03
C PRO A 30 -11.55 18.63 -6.04
N SER A 31 -12.40 18.10 -6.91
CA SER A 31 -11.97 17.33 -8.08
C SER A 31 -11.56 18.28 -9.21
N ASP A 32 -10.26 18.51 -9.39
CA ASP A 32 -9.75 19.28 -10.53
C ASP A 32 -9.77 18.44 -11.81
N SER A 33 -10.88 18.56 -12.54
CA SER A 33 -11.06 17.98 -13.88
C SER A 33 -11.76 18.98 -14.80
N LYS A 34 -10.99 19.69 -15.62
CA LYS A 34 -11.48 20.29 -16.88
C LYS A 34 -10.50 20.00 -18.02
N PRO A 35 -10.99 19.53 -19.19
CA PRO A 35 -10.16 19.27 -20.35
C PRO A 35 -9.95 20.55 -21.17
N ASP A 36 -8.72 20.81 -21.58
CA ASP A 36 -8.43 21.88 -22.55
C ASP A 36 -8.77 21.45 -23.98
N ALA A 37 -9.46 22.34 -24.68
CA ALA A 37 -9.90 22.13 -26.06
C ALA A 37 -8.85 22.62 -27.07
N ALA A 38 -8.60 21.84 -28.12
CA ALA A 38 -7.99 22.35 -29.35
C ALA A 38 -8.90 23.40 -30.01
N PRO A 39 -8.38 24.31 -30.86
CA PRO A 39 -8.52 24.02 -32.30
C PRO A 39 -7.51 24.67 -33.30
N LYS A 40 -7.52 24.10 -34.52
CA LYS A 40 -7.34 24.73 -35.85
C LYS A 40 -5.95 25.12 -36.40
N THR A 41 -5.43 24.20 -37.24
CA THR A 41 -5.19 24.36 -38.69
C THR A 41 -4.86 25.75 -39.29
N THR A 42 -3.73 25.81 -40.01
CA THR A 42 -3.49 26.76 -41.12
C THR A 42 -2.84 26.07 -42.33
N LYS A 43 -2.84 26.72 -43.50
CA LYS A 43 -2.85 26.05 -44.82
C LYS A 43 -1.49 25.72 -45.45
N LYS A 44 -1.55 24.68 -46.29
CA LYS A 44 -0.64 24.23 -47.35
C LYS A 44 0.03 25.35 -48.19
N ALA A 45 1.31 25.17 -48.51
CA ALA A 45 2.01 25.83 -49.62
C ALA A 45 3.00 24.86 -50.31
N GLU A 46 3.20 25.04 -51.62
CA GLU A 46 3.62 23.98 -52.56
C GLU A 46 4.02 24.65 -53.90
N SER A 47 5.13 24.33 -54.59
CA SER A 47 6.31 23.50 -54.33
C SER A 47 7.43 23.85 -55.35
N LYS A 48 8.68 23.36 -55.20
CA LYS A 48 9.51 22.72 -56.26
C LYS A 48 10.97 22.39 -55.83
N PRO A 49 11.73 21.53 -56.55
CA PRO A 49 12.67 20.61 -55.91
C PRO A 49 14.16 20.86 -56.22
N ARG A 50 15.05 20.26 -55.41
CA ARG A 50 16.41 19.92 -55.87
C ARG A 50 17.07 18.78 -55.09
N THR A 51 17.60 17.81 -55.85
CA THR A 51 18.73 16.89 -55.55
C THR A 51 18.80 16.14 -54.21
N ALA A 52 18.72 14.81 -54.32
CA ALA A 52 19.13 13.88 -53.27
C ALA A 52 20.65 13.85 -53.09
N PRO A 53 21.12 13.49 -51.87
CA PRO A 53 22.32 12.69 -51.72
C PRO A 53 22.06 11.41 -50.90
N THR A 54 22.54 10.30 -51.46
CA THR A 54 23.17 9.16 -50.80
C THR A 54 22.48 8.51 -49.58
N HIS A 55 22.03 7.27 -49.77
CA HIS A 55 21.63 6.37 -48.69
C HIS A 55 22.78 6.17 -47.68
N SER A 56 22.70 6.83 -46.53
CA SER A 56 23.44 6.41 -45.34
C SER A 56 22.80 5.12 -44.82
N ALA A 57 23.59 4.05 -44.73
CA ALA A 57 23.10 2.74 -44.32
C ALA A 57 22.43 2.84 -42.94
N GLY A 58 21.21 2.29 -42.84
CA GLY A 58 20.42 2.37 -41.61
C GLY A 58 21.20 1.79 -40.44
N ARG A 59 21.62 2.66 -39.51
CA ARG A 59 22.09 2.25 -38.19
C ARG A 59 20.92 1.55 -37.52
N ARG A 60 20.91 0.20 -37.55
CA ARG A 60 19.94 -0.61 -36.80
C ARG A 60 19.90 -0.05 -35.39
N SER A 61 18.75 0.47 -34.99
CA SER A 61 18.47 0.69 -33.59
C SER A 61 18.57 -0.67 -32.92
N THR A 62 19.59 -0.85 -32.08
CA THR A 62 19.63 -1.95 -31.13
C THR A 62 18.27 -1.95 -30.41
N PRO A 63 17.55 -3.09 -30.35
CA PRO A 63 16.31 -3.13 -29.56
C PRO A 63 16.62 -2.69 -28.12
N PRO A 64 15.66 -2.09 -27.40
CA PRO A 64 15.84 -1.76 -26.00
C PRO A 64 16.38 -2.98 -25.26
N ASN A 65 17.34 -2.76 -24.38
CA ASN A 65 18.04 -3.79 -23.63
C ASN A 65 17.04 -4.62 -22.80
N GLU A 66 16.49 -5.67 -23.39
CA GLU A 66 15.51 -6.55 -22.76
C GLU A 66 16.24 -7.41 -21.74
N GLN A 67 16.39 -6.87 -20.53
CA GLN A 67 16.89 -7.64 -19.41
C GLN A 67 16.05 -8.92 -19.29
N PRO A 68 16.68 -10.09 -19.08
CA PRO A 68 15.93 -11.32 -18.88
C PRO A 68 14.96 -11.12 -17.71
N PRO A 69 13.74 -11.67 -17.79
CA PRO A 69 12.73 -11.48 -16.75
C PRO A 69 13.26 -11.98 -15.40
N ASP A 70 12.90 -11.30 -14.32
CA ASP A 70 13.25 -11.71 -12.96
C ASP A 70 12.81 -13.20 -12.74
N PRO A 71 13.60 -14.02 -12.03
CA PRO A 71 13.42 -15.48 -12.00
C PRO A 71 12.12 -15.89 -11.29
N LEU A 72 11.45 -16.94 -11.80
CA LEU A 72 10.25 -17.51 -11.18
C LEU A 72 10.61 -18.28 -9.90
N LEU A 73 9.85 -18.05 -8.81
CA LEU A 73 9.90 -18.88 -7.61
C LEU A 73 9.28 -20.26 -7.87
N THR A 74 10.12 -21.28 -7.86
CA THR A 74 9.75 -22.70 -8.02
C THR A 74 9.98 -23.53 -6.75
N ALA A 75 10.49 -22.89 -5.69
CA ALA A 75 10.71 -23.44 -4.36
C ALA A 75 10.44 -22.31 -3.33
N PRO A 76 10.31 -22.63 -2.02
CA PRO A 76 10.18 -21.61 -0.99
C PRO A 76 11.32 -20.58 -1.02
N PHE A 77 10.99 -19.33 -0.73
CA PHE A 77 11.92 -18.22 -0.61
C PHE A 77 11.79 -17.60 0.78
N GLU A 78 12.92 -17.40 1.45
CA GLU A 78 13.00 -16.80 2.78
C GLU A 78 13.85 -15.53 2.75
N ASP A 79 13.42 -14.48 3.44
CA ASP A 79 14.23 -13.31 3.73
C ASP A 79 13.98 -12.81 5.17
N ARG A 80 14.97 -13.07 6.04
CA ARG A 80 14.98 -12.59 7.44
C ARG A 80 15.66 -11.23 7.61
N PHE A 81 16.05 -10.56 6.52
CA PHE A 81 16.70 -9.25 6.49
C PHE A 81 17.98 -9.06 7.35
N ASP A 82 18.54 -10.16 7.87
CA ASP A 82 19.73 -10.28 8.73
C ASP A 82 21.03 -9.96 7.96
N ARG A 83 21.19 -8.68 7.59
CA ARG A 83 22.31 -8.10 6.82
C ARG A 83 22.36 -6.58 7.01
N THR A 84 23.33 -5.91 6.39
CA THR A 84 23.49 -4.44 6.43
C THR A 84 22.75 -3.71 5.31
N ASP A 85 22.66 -4.34 4.14
CA ASP A 85 22.18 -3.72 2.90
C ASP A 85 20.97 -4.46 2.35
N ILE A 86 20.09 -3.76 1.63
CA ILE A 86 18.84 -4.30 1.09
C ILE A 86 19.06 -5.59 0.25
N GLY A 87 20.17 -5.66 -0.49
CA GLY A 87 20.55 -6.81 -1.32
C GLY A 87 19.98 -6.78 -2.74
N SER A 88 20.56 -7.58 -3.64
CA SER A 88 20.25 -7.59 -5.07
C SER A 88 18.89 -8.22 -5.44
N ASP A 89 18.29 -8.97 -4.52
CA ASP A 89 16.95 -9.56 -4.65
C ASP A 89 15.82 -8.52 -4.55
N TRP A 90 16.11 -7.26 -4.27
CA TRP A 90 15.09 -6.22 -4.09
C TRP A 90 15.31 -5.01 -5.01
N ARG A 91 14.21 -4.41 -5.47
CA ARG A 91 14.15 -3.20 -6.29
C ARG A 91 13.41 -2.12 -5.51
N SER A 92 14.15 -1.19 -4.92
CA SER A 92 13.56 -0.02 -4.24
C SER A 92 13.22 1.07 -5.25
N LEU A 93 12.00 1.62 -5.19
CA LEU A 93 11.59 2.73 -6.04
C LEU A 93 12.00 4.12 -5.50
N GLY A 94 12.49 4.17 -4.26
CA GLY A 94 13.01 5.39 -3.65
C GLY A 94 14.05 5.12 -2.56
N ASN A 95 14.60 6.18 -1.98
CA ASN A 95 15.69 6.10 -0.99
C ASN A 95 15.19 5.96 0.47
N SER A 96 13.89 5.79 0.67
CA SER A 96 13.25 5.70 2.01
C SER A 96 13.40 4.33 2.68
N TRP A 97 13.82 3.31 1.93
CA TRP A 97 13.99 1.93 2.39
C TRP A 97 15.44 1.69 2.85
N SER A 98 15.61 0.91 3.92
CA SER A 98 16.92 0.59 4.50
C SER A 98 16.82 -0.64 5.40
N ILE A 99 17.92 -1.38 5.60
CA ILE A 99 17.96 -2.37 6.68
C ILE A 99 18.37 -1.68 7.98
N LYS A 100 17.66 -1.95 9.08
CA LYS A 100 17.98 -1.46 10.42
C LYS A 100 17.78 -2.58 11.42
N ASN A 101 18.81 -2.87 12.22
CA ASN A 101 18.77 -3.92 13.26
C ASN A 101 18.27 -5.28 12.73
N GLY A 102 18.68 -5.66 11.52
CA GLY A 102 18.26 -6.91 10.86
C GLY A 102 16.85 -6.90 10.26
N LYS A 103 16.16 -5.76 10.17
CA LYS A 103 14.81 -5.64 9.60
C LYS A 103 14.76 -4.68 8.42
N LEU A 104 13.88 -4.94 7.45
CA LEU A 104 13.62 -4.02 6.34
C LEU A 104 12.71 -2.88 6.82
N CYS A 105 13.26 -1.68 6.98
CA CYS A 105 12.56 -0.54 7.56
C CYS A 105 12.38 0.62 6.57
N VAL A 106 11.25 1.31 6.71
CA VAL A 106 10.79 2.38 5.83
C VAL A 106 10.06 3.47 6.60
N ARG A 107 10.08 4.69 6.06
CA ARG A 107 9.24 5.81 6.48
C ARG A 107 9.09 6.80 5.31
N GLN A 108 7.91 7.42 5.14
CA GLN A 108 7.67 8.45 4.13
C GLN A 108 8.02 8.00 2.70
N ALA A 109 7.74 6.73 2.36
CA ALA A 109 7.89 6.26 0.99
C ALA A 109 6.79 6.78 0.04
N ARG A 110 5.62 7.19 0.57
CA ARG A 110 4.48 7.71 -0.20
C ARG A 110 4.14 6.85 -1.42
N ASN A 111 3.95 5.56 -1.17
CA ASN A 111 3.65 4.55 -2.17
C ASN A 111 4.74 4.35 -3.26
N GLN A 112 5.99 4.75 -2.98
CA GLN A 112 7.19 4.26 -3.67
C GLN A 112 7.68 2.97 -2.99
N GLY A 113 7.08 1.84 -3.37
CA GLY A 113 7.33 0.53 -2.78
C GLY A 113 8.75 -0.01 -2.96
N ILE A 114 8.96 -1.21 -2.42
CA ILE A 114 10.13 -2.04 -2.68
C ILE A 114 9.67 -3.42 -3.15
N TRP A 115 10.14 -3.83 -4.32
CA TRP A 115 9.68 -5.03 -5.01
C TRP A 115 10.70 -6.16 -4.93
N LEU A 116 10.25 -7.37 -4.60
CA LEU A 116 11.07 -8.57 -4.70
C LEU A 116 11.33 -8.87 -6.18
N ARG A 117 12.60 -8.97 -6.57
CA ARG A 117 13.07 -9.28 -7.93
C ARG A 117 13.02 -10.78 -8.23
N ARG A 118 11.90 -11.40 -7.87
CA ARG A 118 11.58 -12.80 -8.13
C ARG A 118 10.09 -12.88 -8.40
N ARG A 119 9.72 -13.60 -9.45
CA ARG A 119 8.33 -13.71 -9.85
C ARG A 119 7.60 -14.74 -9.00
N LEU A 120 6.43 -14.37 -8.51
CA LEU A 120 5.48 -15.25 -7.88
C LEU A 120 4.92 -16.24 -8.91
N PRO A 121 4.69 -17.50 -8.55
CA PRO A 121 3.75 -18.36 -9.26
C PRO A 121 2.31 -17.81 -9.15
N ILE A 122 1.39 -18.43 -9.92
CA ILE A 122 -0.04 -18.10 -9.81
C ILE A 122 -0.51 -18.32 -8.37
N ASN A 123 -0.34 -19.53 -7.83
CA ASN A 123 -0.73 -19.83 -6.45
C ASN A 123 0.48 -19.72 -5.52
N ALA A 124 0.34 -18.95 -4.44
CA ALA A 124 1.37 -18.77 -3.43
C ALA A 124 0.76 -18.45 -2.07
N ARG A 125 1.49 -18.84 -1.02
CA ARG A 125 1.38 -18.31 0.34
C ARG A 125 2.53 -17.34 0.57
N ILE A 126 2.21 -16.17 1.10
CA ILE A 126 3.17 -15.11 1.46
C ILE A 126 2.94 -14.78 2.93
N GLU A 127 3.97 -14.93 3.74
CA GLU A 127 3.96 -14.74 5.20
C GLU A 127 5.09 -13.80 5.59
N PHE A 128 4.85 -12.89 6.53
CA PHE A 128 5.88 -11.98 7.05
C PHE A 128 5.47 -11.40 8.40
N GLU A 129 6.43 -10.89 9.15
CA GLU A 129 6.18 -10.04 10.32
C GLU A 129 6.26 -8.56 9.96
N ALA A 130 5.45 -7.73 10.62
CA ALA A 130 5.56 -6.28 10.53
C ALA A 130 5.23 -5.58 11.85
N VAL A 131 5.95 -4.49 12.12
CA VAL A 131 5.73 -3.58 13.25
C VAL A 131 5.64 -2.14 12.75
N SER A 132 4.67 -1.38 13.28
CA SER A 132 4.56 0.06 13.11
C SER A 132 4.78 0.72 14.47
N GLU A 133 5.64 1.73 14.53
CA GLU A 133 5.88 2.52 15.75
C GLU A 133 4.89 3.71 15.87
N SER A 134 3.91 3.80 14.97
CA SER A 134 2.97 4.92 14.89
C SER A 134 1.55 4.52 15.32
N PRO A 135 0.84 5.38 16.10
CA PRO A 135 -0.58 5.18 16.37
C PRO A 135 -1.45 5.30 15.12
N ASP A 136 -0.94 5.89 14.03
CA ASP A 136 -1.63 5.99 12.74
C ASP A 136 -1.65 4.66 11.94
N GLY A 137 -0.95 3.61 12.39
CA GLY A 137 -1.04 2.25 11.83
C GLY A 137 -0.33 2.07 10.48
N ASP A 138 -1.13 2.00 9.42
CA ASP A 138 -0.79 2.00 7.99
C ASP A 138 0.28 0.99 7.50
N ILE A 139 0.19 -0.28 7.92
CA ILE A 139 1.07 -1.35 7.39
C ILE A 139 0.59 -1.81 6.02
N LYS A 140 1.45 -1.68 4.99
CA LYS A 140 1.09 -1.90 3.57
C LYS A 140 1.98 -2.93 2.88
N ALA A 141 1.37 -3.77 2.06
CA ALA A 141 2.07 -4.71 1.18
C ALA A 141 1.25 -4.95 -0.09
N GLU A 142 1.95 -5.34 -1.16
CA GLU A 142 1.44 -5.52 -2.51
C GLU A 142 1.73 -6.94 -3.04
N TYR A 143 0.73 -7.53 -3.68
CA TYR A 143 0.74 -8.94 -4.09
C TYR A 143 0.30 -9.05 -5.54
N TRP A 144 1.04 -9.82 -6.33
CA TRP A 144 0.82 -10.00 -7.77
C TRP A 144 0.74 -8.65 -8.51
N GLY A 145 1.75 -7.80 -8.26
CA GLY A 145 2.02 -6.57 -9.00
C GLY A 145 3.05 -6.77 -10.12
N ASP A 146 3.45 -5.67 -10.75
CA ASP A 146 4.40 -5.66 -11.88
C ASP A 146 5.88 -5.64 -11.48
N GLY A 147 6.17 -5.45 -10.19
CA GLY A 147 7.54 -5.39 -9.67
C GLY A 147 8.27 -4.09 -9.98
N LEU A 148 7.57 -3.08 -10.52
CA LEU A 148 8.19 -1.90 -11.15
C LEU A 148 7.46 -0.59 -10.83
N SER A 149 6.14 -0.60 -10.68
CA SER A 149 5.33 0.60 -10.51
C SER A 149 5.24 1.05 -9.06
N GLY A 150 5.07 2.36 -8.87
CA GLY A 150 4.75 3.03 -7.61
C GLY A 150 3.80 4.20 -7.89
N ALA A 151 3.30 4.87 -6.86
CA ALA A 151 2.31 5.92 -7.07
C ALA A 151 2.85 7.11 -7.89
N THR A 152 2.08 7.52 -8.90
CA THR A 152 2.37 8.73 -9.71
C THR A 152 1.62 9.97 -9.21
N SER A 153 0.84 9.83 -8.14
CA SER A 153 0.01 10.88 -7.54
C SER A 153 -0.11 10.64 -6.02
N VAL A 154 -0.68 11.61 -5.28
CA VAL A 154 -0.97 11.44 -3.84
C VAL A 154 -2.00 10.34 -3.59
N SER A 155 -3.01 10.22 -4.45
CA SER A 155 -4.00 9.14 -4.41
C SER A 155 -3.50 7.96 -5.24
N TYR A 156 -3.46 6.75 -4.68
CA TYR A 156 -2.91 5.58 -5.36
C TYR A 156 -4.00 4.75 -6.03
N THR A 157 -4.48 5.29 -7.15
CA THR A 157 -5.56 4.73 -7.97
C THR A 157 -5.06 3.88 -9.14
N ASN A 158 -3.74 3.71 -9.25
CA ASN A 158 -3.06 3.10 -10.40
C ASN A 158 -1.96 2.10 -10.00
N ALA A 159 -2.14 1.39 -8.89
CA ALA A 159 -1.30 0.24 -8.55
C ALA A 159 -1.48 -0.90 -9.56
N THR A 160 -0.52 -1.81 -9.63
CA THR A 160 -0.54 -2.97 -10.55
C THR A 160 -0.98 -4.27 -9.85
N SER A 161 -1.38 -4.17 -8.58
CA SER A 161 -1.39 -5.26 -7.60
C SER A 161 -2.72 -5.39 -6.85
N TYR A 162 -2.83 -6.43 -6.03
CA TYR A 162 -3.69 -6.41 -4.84
C TYR A 162 -2.92 -5.75 -3.69
N LEU A 163 -3.60 -4.96 -2.86
CA LEU A 163 -2.99 -4.23 -1.75
C LEU A 163 -3.68 -4.59 -0.43
N THR A 164 -2.90 -4.97 0.59
CA THR A 164 -3.38 -5.05 1.97
C THR A 164 -2.92 -3.83 2.74
N ILE A 165 -3.83 -3.15 3.44
CA ILE A 165 -3.56 -1.98 4.27
C ILE A 165 -4.12 -2.25 5.67
N PHE A 166 -3.25 -2.55 6.63
CA PHE A 166 -3.63 -2.82 8.01
C PHE A 166 -3.54 -1.54 8.84
N GLY A 167 -4.70 -0.97 9.18
CA GLY A 167 -4.77 0.29 9.92
C GLY A 167 -4.57 1.51 9.03
N GLY A 168 -5.09 1.48 7.81
CA GLY A 168 -5.05 2.63 6.89
C GLY A 168 -5.90 3.80 7.36
N TRP A 169 -5.70 4.96 6.73
CA TRP A 169 -6.42 6.21 7.03
C TRP A 169 -6.40 6.57 8.53
N LYS A 170 -5.19 6.69 9.08
CA LYS A 170 -4.95 6.91 10.52
C LYS A 170 -5.62 5.84 11.37
N ASN A 171 -5.25 4.58 11.12
CA ASN A 171 -5.68 3.43 11.89
C ASN A 171 -7.20 3.21 11.95
N SER A 172 -7.93 3.69 10.93
CA SER A 172 -9.40 3.66 10.89
C SER A 172 -9.98 2.44 10.16
N PHE A 173 -9.21 1.80 9.27
CA PHE A 173 -9.68 0.67 8.47
C PHE A 173 -8.60 -0.40 8.24
N HIS A 174 -9.02 -1.65 8.07
CA HIS A 174 -8.21 -2.67 7.40
C HIS A 174 -8.82 -2.95 6.01
N VAL A 175 -8.00 -2.83 4.97
CA VAL A 175 -8.46 -2.81 3.56
C VAL A 175 -7.73 -3.86 2.73
N LEU A 176 -8.49 -4.59 1.91
CA LEU A 176 -7.99 -5.35 0.76
C LEU A 176 -8.54 -4.71 -0.53
N ALA A 177 -7.63 -4.17 -1.33
CA ALA A 177 -7.94 -3.46 -2.58
C ALA A 177 -7.30 -4.16 -3.80
N ARG A 178 -7.75 -3.78 -4.99
CA ARG A 178 -7.27 -4.26 -6.30
C ARG A 178 -7.07 -3.04 -7.21
N ILE A 179 -5.84 -2.76 -7.64
CA ILE A 179 -5.43 -1.62 -8.49
C ILE A 179 -5.60 -0.22 -7.85
N ASP A 180 -6.76 0.06 -7.25
CA ASP A 180 -7.10 1.36 -6.67
C ASP A 180 -7.41 1.20 -5.18
N GLU A 181 -6.56 1.77 -4.31
CA GLU A 181 -6.76 1.72 -2.85
C GLU A 181 -7.94 2.56 -2.35
N HIS A 182 -8.48 3.45 -3.20
CA HIS A 182 -9.64 4.29 -2.96
C HIS A 182 -10.91 3.80 -3.65
N ALA A 183 -10.87 2.64 -4.33
CA ALA A 183 -12.01 2.09 -5.06
C ALA A 183 -13.26 1.95 -4.15
N PRO A 184 -14.46 2.36 -4.61
CA PRO A 184 -15.69 2.34 -3.80
C PRO A 184 -16.16 0.92 -3.44
N ASN A 185 -15.62 -0.11 -4.11
CA ASN A 185 -15.90 -1.52 -3.90
C ASN A 185 -14.71 -2.30 -3.32
N ARG A 186 -13.68 -1.62 -2.78
CA ARG A 186 -12.62 -2.27 -1.99
C ARG A 186 -13.23 -2.97 -0.78
N LEU A 187 -12.61 -4.05 -0.32
CA LEU A 187 -13.05 -4.69 0.92
C LEU A 187 -12.46 -3.92 2.09
N GLU A 188 -13.31 -3.40 2.99
CA GLU A 188 -12.88 -2.69 4.18
C GLU A 188 -13.61 -3.17 5.43
N VAL A 189 -12.90 -3.16 6.56
CA VAL A 189 -13.49 -3.30 7.89
C VAL A 189 -13.02 -2.12 8.73
N ARG A 190 -13.95 -1.47 9.44
CA ARG A 190 -13.64 -0.31 10.28
C ARG A 190 -13.04 -0.78 11.60
N THR A 191 -12.00 -0.11 12.06
CA THR A 191 -11.39 -0.43 13.35
C THR A 191 -12.28 0.01 14.52
N ASN A 192 -12.19 -0.74 15.61
CA ASN A 192 -12.84 -0.45 16.87
C ASN A 192 -11.98 -0.99 18.03
N LEU A 193 -11.43 -0.08 18.84
CA LEU A 193 -10.58 -0.38 19.98
C LEU A 193 -11.25 -1.29 21.03
N THR A 194 -12.58 -1.24 21.14
CA THR A 194 -13.35 -2.07 22.10
C THR A 194 -13.95 -3.32 21.46
N SER A 195 -13.63 -3.65 20.21
CA SER A 195 -14.18 -4.85 19.58
C SER A 195 -13.66 -6.14 20.27
N PRO A 196 -14.54 -7.13 20.51
CA PRO A 196 -14.12 -8.46 20.91
C PRO A 196 -13.46 -9.25 19.76
N GLN A 197 -13.52 -8.76 18.52
CA GLN A 197 -12.90 -9.41 17.36
C GLN A 197 -11.51 -8.80 17.08
N GLU A 198 -10.46 -9.61 17.12
CA GLU A 198 -9.09 -9.15 16.79
C GLU A 198 -8.99 -8.55 15.38
N ARG A 199 -9.72 -9.10 14.40
CA ARG A 199 -9.83 -8.59 13.01
C ARG A 199 -10.44 -7.18 12.87
N GLU A 200 -10.91 -6.59 13.96
CA GLU A 200 -11.45 -5.22 14.02
C GLU A 200 -10.60 -4.31 14.91
N LYS A 201 -9.53 -4.80 15.55
CA LYS A 201 -8.73 -3.96 16.46
C LYS A 201 -7.70 -3.12 15.71
N PRO A 202 -7.52 -1.84 16.07
CA PRO A 202 -6.51 -0.99 15.47
C PRO A 202 -5.08 -1.52 15.71
N VAL A 203 -4.16 -1.15 14.82
CA VAL A 203 -2.72 -1.37 14.99
C VAL A 203 -2.26 -0.74 16.30
N THR A 204 -1.62 -1.53 17.14
CA THR A 204 -1.01 -1.08 18.39
C THR A 204 0.47 -0.78 18.12
N PRO A 205 0.97 0.43 18.45
CA PRO A 205 2.38 0.78 18.26
C PRO A 205 3.33 -0.21 18.94
N GLY A 206 4.41 -0.58 18.25
CA GLY A 206 5.46 -1.47 18.77
C GLY A 206 5.08 -2.96 18.88
N ARG A 207 3.83 -3.35 18.55
CA ARG A 207 3.44 -4.75 18.43
C ARG A 207 3.89 -5.31 17.07
N SER A 208 4.57 -6.46 17.08
CA SER A 208 4.76 -7.26 15.87
C SER A 208 3.47 -8.00 15.54
N TYR A 209 3.15 -8.07 14.24
CA TYR A 209 1.98 -8.77 13.69
C TYR A 209 2.46 -9.77 12.63
N THR A 210 1.92 -10.98 12.65
CA THR A 210 2.17 -12.01 11.63
C THR A 210 1.13 -11.89 10.53
N PHE A 211 1.55 -11.52 9.33
CA PHE A 211 0.72 -11.47 8.14
C PHE A 211 0.77 -12.81 7.40
N ARG A 212 -0.37 -13.21 6.83
CA ARG A 212 -0.43 -14.24 5.79
C ARG A 212 -1.36 -13.80 4.68
N VAL A 213 -0.94 -13.94 3.43
CA VAL A 213 -1.80 -13.82 2.25
C VAL A 213 -1.65 -15.06 1.39
N GLU A 214 -2.76 -15.60 0.91
CA GLU A 214 -2.78 -16.79 0.05
C GLU A 214 -3.62 -16.57 -1.21
N ARG A 215 -3.16 -17.16 -2.32
CA ARG A 215 -3.97 -17.53 -3.48
C ARG A 215 -3.71 -19.00 -3.80
N THR A 216 -4.77 -19.80 -3.87
CA THR A 216 -4.70 -21.27 -3.97
C THR A 216 -5.42 -21.86 -5.19
N ASP A 217 -6.33 -21.10 -5.80
CA ASP A 217 -7.23 -21.50 -6.89
C ASP A 217 -7.09 -20.59 -8.14
N GLY A 218 -6.05 -19.76 -8.17
CA GLY A 218 -5.79 -18.77 -9.22
C GLY A 218 -6.62 -17.48 -9.15
N LYS A 219 -7.59 -17.35 -8.23
CA LYS A 219 -8.52 -16.20 -8.21
C LYS A 219 -8.94 -15.66 -6.84
N THR A 220 -8.87 -16.47 -5.79
CA THR A 220 -9.26 -16.11 -4.43
C THR A 220 -8.05 -15.59 -3.67
N ILE A 221 -8.07 -14.32 -3.28
CA ILE A 221 -7.12 -13.74 -2.32
C ILE A 221 -7.71 -13.86 -0.92
N SER A 222 -6.99 -14.49 0.00
CA SER A 222 -7.36 -14.52 1.43
C SER A 222 -6.24 -13.91 2.26
N TRP A 223 -6.59 -13.01 3.18
CA TRP A 223 -5.63 -12.28 4.01
C TRP A 223 -5.94 -12.44 5.50
N TRP A 224 -4.93 -12.84 6.27
CA TRP A 224 -4.97 -12.98 7.72
C TRP A 224 -3.91 -12.10 8.39
N VAL A 225 -4.22 -11.67 9.62
CA VAL A 225 -3.25 -11.11 10.57
C VAL A 225 -3.41 -11.84 11.91
N ASP A 226 -2.29 -12.32 12.47
CA ASP A 226 -2.24 -13.14 13.69
C ASP A 226 -3.19 -14.35 13.66
N GLY A 227 -3.34 -14.96 12.48
CA GLY A 227 -4.26 -16.08 12.23
C GLY A 227 -5.73 -15.71 12.04
N HIS A 228 -6.13 -14.46 12.27
CA HIS A 228 -7.50 -13.99 12.07
C HIS A 228 -7.72 -13.53 10.63
N LEU A 229 -8.73 -14.09 9.94
CA LEU A 229 -9.10 -13.68 8.59
C LEU A 229 -9.62 -12.24 8.62
N ILE A 230 -8.95 -11.34 7.91
CA ILE A 230 -9.36 -9.95 7.76
C ILE A 230 -10.35 -9.85 6.61
N HIS A 231 -9.93 -10.27 5.41
CA HIS A 231 -10.73 -10.25 4.17
C HIS A 231 -10.47 -11.48 3.31
N ARG A 232 -11.48 -11.81 2.48
CA ARG A 232 -11.39 -12.76 1.37
C ARG A 232 -12.04 -12.13 0.14
N LEU A 233 -11.31 -12.06 -0.96
CA LEU A 233 -11.74 -11.55 -2.26
C LEU A 233 -11.71 -12.70 -3.27
N GLU A 234 -12.85 -13.03 -3.87
CA GLU A 234 -12.89 -13.84 -5.08
C GLU A 234 -12.90 -12.89 -6.29
N ASP A 235 -11.84 -12.88 -7.08
CA ASP A 235 -11.72 -12.00 -8.24
C ASP A 235 -12.20 -12.73 -9.51
N PRO A 236 -13.26 -12.27 -10.20
CA PRO A 236 -13.69 -12.87 -11.45
C PRO A 236 -12.70 -12.63 -12.61
N GLU A 237 -11.83 -11.62 -12.50
CA GLU A 237 -10.80 -11.26 -13.48
C GLU A 237 -9.45 -11.13 -12.79
N PRO A 238 -8.86 -12.24 -12.30
CA PRO A 238 -7.74 -12.17 -11.37
C PRO A 238 -6.48 -11.58 -12.02
N LEU A 239 -5.70 -10.84 -11.21
CA LEU A 239 -4.41 -10.30 -11.62
C LEU A 239 -3.41 -11.46 -11.78
N VAL A 240 -3.23 -11.94 -13.01
CA VAL A 240 -2.35 -13.07 -13.36
C VAL A 240 -1.54 -12.79 -14.61
N GLY A 241 -0.34 -13.40 -14.69
CA GLY A 241 0.56 -13.27 -15.84
C GLY A 241 1.59 -12.14 -15.69
N ARG A 242 2.25 -11.79 -16.79
CA ARG A 242 3.34 -10.79 -16.82
C ARG A 242 2.80 -9.43 -16.39
N GLY A 243 3.39 -8.85 -15.33
CA GLY A 243 2.91 -7.59 -14.76
C GLY A 243 1.97 -7.78 -13.56
N HIS A 244 1.63 -9.03 -13.23
CA HIS A 244 0.86 -9.43 -12.06
C HIS A 244 1.51 -10.64 -11.38
N ASP A 245 2.83 -10.57 -11.25
CA ASP A 245 3.70 -11.68 -10.89
C ASP A 245 4.81 -11.29 -9.91
N HIS A 246 4.70 -10.19 -9.16
CA HIS A 246 5.68 -9.79 -8.13
C HIS A 246 5.05 -9.51 -6.76
N PHE A 247 5.84 -9.64 -5.69
CA PHE A 247 5.53 -9.22 -4.33
C PHE A 247 6.30 -7.95 -3.97
N GLY A 248 5.72 -7.07 -3.17
CA GLY A 248 6.40 -5.88 -2.66
C GLY A 248 5.89 -5.40 -1.31
N PHE A 249 6.73 -4.69 -0.58
CA PHE A 249 6.31 -3.92 0.59
C PHE A 249 6.05 -2.46 0.19
N ASN A 250 5.10 -1.82 0.86
CA ASN A 250 4.69 -0.45 0.58
C ASN A 250 4.57 0.35 1.90
N ASN A 251 4.52 1.68 1.81
CA ASN A 251 4.40 2.58 2.96
C ASN A 251 3.91 3.97 2.52
N TRP A 252 3.03 4.59 3.30
CA TRP A 252 2.71 6.01 3.14
C TRP A 252 3.71 6.90 3.88
N GLU A 253 3.46 7.22 5.17
CA GLU A 253 4.23 8.23 5.93
C GLU A 253 4.81 7.76 7.27
N VAL A 254 4.27 6.69 7.84
CA VAL A 254 4.63 6.22 9.19
C VAL A 254 5.90 5.34 9.18
N PRO A 255 6.66 5.27 10.28
CA PRO A 255 7.76 4.32 10.42
C PRO A 255 7.27 2.88 10.57
N ILE A 256 7.75 1.99 9.69
CA ILE A 256 7.40 0.56 9.67
C ILE A 256 8.67 -0.25 9.47
N CYS A 257 8.73 -1.43 10.10
CA CYS A 257 9.74 -2.44 9.81
C CYS A 257 9.09 -3.79 9.52
N PHE A 258 9.60 -4.49 8.51
CA PHE A 258 9.20 -5.82 8.07
C PHE A 258 10.31 -6.83 8.36
N ASP A 259 9.92 -8.07 8.65
CA ASP A 259 10.82 -9.15 9.05
C ASP A 259 10.28 -10.52 8.63
N ASN A 260 11.11 -11.56 8.71
CA ASN A 260 10.73 -12.98 8.56
C ASN A 260 9.83 -13.28 7.34
N LEU A 261 10.17 -12.75 6.16
CA LEU A 261 9.44 -13.03 4.92
C LEU A 261 9.63 -14.49 4.52
N MET A 262 8.51 -15.17 4.25
CA MET A 262 8.43 -16.50 3.66
C MET A 262 7.46 -16.45 2.46
N ILE A 263 7.87 -16.99 1.32
CA ILE A 263 7.01 -17.16 0.15
C ILE A 263 7.06 -18.63 -0.28
N THR A 264 5.92 -19.31 -0.21
CA THR A 264 5.77 -20.72 -0.59
C THR A 264 4.91 -20.83 -1.86
N PRO A 265 5.44 -21.31 -2.98
CA PRO A 265 4.65 -21.77 -4.13
C PRO A 265 3.61 -22.84 -3.75
N LEU A 266 2.41 -22.77 -4.32
CA LEU A 266 1.28 -23.69 -4.06
C LEU A 266 0.74 -24.33 -5.34
#